data_AF-A0AAX3S1Y9-F1
#
_entry.id   AF-A0AAX3S1Y9-F1
#
_cell.length_a   1.000
_cell.length_b   1.000
_cell.length_c   1.000
_cell.angle_alpha   90.00
_cell.angle_beta   90.00
_cell.angle_gamma   90.00
#
_symmetry.space_group_name_H-M   'P 1'
#
loop_
_entity.id
_entity.type
_entity.pdbx_description
1 polymer ?
#
loop_
_entity_poly.entity_id
_entity_poly.type
_entity_poly.pdbx_seq_one_letter_code
_entity_poly.pdbx_strand_id
1 'polypeptide(L)'
;MPENNRLNRIVLKAEIANFLHDKSCQLALNGGPQAKGSQGAAEEVAVQLLPLFSGQDKKLINDYINEKIPYLVFEGLIHTNMDGSPITIPDKLAFPTLQELETDIEILKLASQQQIILALLNETTFAYDKENVGNIIRIVANFYGGGTEKLQNEDPDTSSHSGKAIVPHTEDPYYSAIKVVDGHSPSPSTLVLTARWNPLYETTKVISIEHALTLLSLEEIIALTTNSFDFRPAKTAGEGKSLGGKQVPILELNKDGKLNMNFNPERFSVNPSASAFIKDTYIKFNHITEKLAFDAVDLQPSRMIVINNKISLHSRDIVKDNRRTLVRIFGYRKGTEYNMVSQDPLIVKS
;
A
#
# COMPACT_ATOMS: atom_id res chain seq x y z
N MET A 1 -29.48 8.76 -8.93
CA MET A 1 -28.69 8.40 -7.74
C MET A 1 -27.48 7.65 -8.24
N PRO A 2 -26.24 8.03 -7.90
CA PRO A 2 -25.09 7.22 -8.28
C PRO A 2 -25.26 5.87 -7.58
N GLU A 3 -25.12 4.77 -8.33
CA GLU A 3 -25.07 3.44 -7.74
C GLU A 3 -23.98 3.45 -6.66
N ASN A 4 -24.36 3.11 -5.42
CA ASN A 4 -23.40 2.83 -4.37
C ASN A 4 -22.56 1.65 -4.87
N ASN A 5 -21.38 1.93 -5.44
CA ASN A 5 -20.38 0.91 -5.71
C ASN A 5 -20.18 0.14 -4.41
N ARG A 6 -20.53 -1.15 -4.44
CA ARG A 6 -20.51 -2.00 -3.26
C ARG A 6 -19.04 -2.22 -2.92
N LEU A 7 -18.51 -1.45 -1.98
CA LEU A 7 -17.13 -1.60 -1.49
C LEU A 7 -16.84 -3.07 -1.19
N ASN A 8 -15.69 -3.56 -1.65
CA ASN A 8 -15.19 -4.89 -1.30
C ASN A 8 -14.85 -4.91 0.18
N ARG A 9 -15.81 -5.31 1.02
CA ARG A 9 -15.74 -5.10 2.47
C ARG A 9 -16.14 -6.35 3.24
N ILE A 10 -15.37 -6.62 4.29
CA ILE A 10 -15.68 -7.57 5.35
C ILE A 10 -15.90 -6.79 6.65
N VAL A 11 -17.08 -6.93 7.25
CA VAL A 11 -17.37 -6.39 8.58
C VAL A 11 -17.11 -7.50 9.60
N LEU A 12 -16.10 -7.30 10.44
CA LEU A 12 -15.68 -8.28 11.42
C LEU A 12 -16.74 -8.47 12.50
N LYS A 13 -17.07 -9.73 12.78
CA LYS A 13 -17.82 -10.09 13.99
C LYS A 13 -16.94 -9.86 15.21
N ALA A 14 -17.57 -9.59 16.36
CA ALA A 14 -16.87 -9.32 17.62
C ALA A 14 -15.86 -10.42 17.98
N GLU A 15 -16.20 -11.70 17.77
CA GLU A 15 -15.29 -12.84 17.98
C GLU A 15 -14.00 -12.72 17.17
N ILE A 16 -14.10 -12.43 15.87
CA ILE A 16 -12.96 -12.27 14.96
C ILE A 16 -12.15 -11.03 15.34
N ALA A 17 -12.84 -9.92 15.63
CA ALA A 17 -12.19 -8.66 16.00
C ALA A 17 -11.39 -8.78 17.31
N ASN A 18 -11.97 -9.42 18.34
CA ASN A 18 -11.30 -9.66 19.62
C ASN A 18 -10.10 -10.60 19.46
N PHE A 19 -10.30 -11.74 18.78
CA PHE A 19 -9.21 -12.69 18.54
C PHE A 19 -8.05 -12.05 17.79
N LEU A 20 -8.35 -11.30 16.72
CA LEU A 20 -7.35 -10.58 15.94
C LEU A 20 -6.65 -9.52 16.80
N HIS A 21 -7.38 -8.76 17.61
CA HIS A 21 -6.81 -7.76 18.52
C HIS A 21 -5.85 -8.39 19.53
N ASP A 22 -6.27 -9.42 20.25
CA ASP A 22 -5.47 -10.10 21.27
C ASP A 22 -4.16 -10.65 20.69
N LYS A 23 -4.23 -11.27 19.51
CA LYS A 23 -3.04 -11.78 18.81
C LYS A 23 -2.15 -10.66 18.29
N SER A 24 -2.71 -9.56 17.81
CA SER A 24 -1.93 -8.39 17.39
C SER A 24 -1.18 -7.77 18.57
N CYS A 25 -1.81 -7.70 19.75
CA CYS A 25 -1.20 -7.25 21.00
C CYS A 25 -0.02 -8.16 21.42
N GLN A 26 -0.22 -9.48 21.36
CA GLN A 26 0.84 -10.45 21.67
C GLN A 26 2.06 -10.30 20.75
N LEU A 27 1.84 -10.16 19.43
CA LEU A 27 2.91 -9.94 18.47
C LEU A 27 3.63 -8.60 18.70
N ALA A 28 2.89 -7.53 19.00
CA ALA A 28 3.46 -6.22 19.30
C ALA A 28 4.39 -6.23 20.51
N LEU A 29 3.98 -6.88 21.61
CA LEU A 29 4.80 -7.04 22.82
C LEU A 29 6.08 -7.84 22.56
N ASN A 30 6.07 -8.70 21.55
CA ASN A 30 7.24 -9.47 21.13
C ASN A 30 8.11 -8.74 20.10
N GLY A 31 7.87 -7.44 19.86
CA GLY A 31 8.64 -6.59 18.95
C GLY A 31 8.00 -6.36 17.57
N GLY A 32 6.77 -6.83 17.36
CA GLY A 32 5.99 -6.58 16.15
C GLY A 32 6.58 -7.23 14.89
N PRO A 33 6.22 -6.74 13.69
CA PRO A 33 6.64 -7.36 12.43
C PRO A 33 8.15 -7.39 12.17
N GLN A 34 8.93 -6.51 12.81
CA GLN A 34 10.39 -6.48 12.66
C GLN A 34 11.09 -7.60 13.46
N ALA A 35 10.41 -8.19 14.44
CA ALA A 35 10.97 -9.23 15.29
C ALA A 35 11.10 -10.57 14.54
N LYS A 36 12.19 -11.28 14.80
CA LYS A 36 12.42 -12.63 14.27
C LYS A 36 11.29 -13.58 14.71
N GLY A 37 10.76 -14.36 13.78
CA GLY A 37 9.69 -15.33 14.01
C GLY A 37 8.28 -14.73 13.97
N SER A 38 8.15 -13.41 13.87
CA SER A 38 6.86 -12.71 13.85
C SER A 38 6.00 -13.11 12.65
N GLN A 39 6.64 -13.29 11.48
CA GLN A 39 5.96 -13.78 10.26
C GLN A 39 5.34 -15.16 10.46
N GLY A 40 6.09 -16.12 11.03
CA GLY A 40 5.58 -17.47 11.29
C GLY A 40 4.43 -17.46 12.31
N ALA A 41 4.55 -16.66 13.36
CA ALA A 41 3.47 -16.49 14.34
C ALA A 41 2.19 -15.89 13.70
N ALA A 42 2.33 -14.92 12.80
CA ALA A 42 1.21 -14.34 12.07
C ALA A 42 0.53 -15.37 11.14
N GLU A 43 1.31 -16.25 10.49
CA GLU A 43 0.79 -17.36 9.68
C GLU A 43 0.00 -18.37 10.50
N GLU A 44 0.49 -18.75 11.68
CA GLU A 44 -0.24 -19.63 12.61
C GLU A 44 -1.57 -19.02 13.08
N VAL A 45 -1.58 -17.71 13.33
CA VAL A 45 -2.79 -16.97 13.70
C VAL A 45 -3.76 -16.91 12.52
N ALA A 46 -3.28 -16.66 11.31
CA ALA A 46 -4.11 -16.62 10.11
C ALA A 46 -4.82 -17.95 9.84
N VAL A 47 -4.15 -19.09 10.05
CA VAL A 47 -4.75 -20.43 9.97
C VAL A 47 -5.90 -20.60 10.96
N GLN A 48 -5.77 -20.07 12.18
CA GLN A 48 -6.82 -20.10 13.20
C GLN A 48 -7.98 -19.13 12.87
N LEU A 49 -7.67 -18.00 12.22
CA LEU A 49 -8.65 -16.97 11.90
C LEU A 49 -9.56 -17.37 10.72
N LEU A 50 -9.00 -18.03 9.69
CA LEU A 50 -9.70 -18.35 8.46
C LEU A 50 -11.02 -19.13 8.69
N PRO A 51 -11.08 -20.19 9.53
CA PRO A 51 -12.32 -20.91 9.81
C PRO A 51 -13.45 -20.04 10.35
N LEU A 52 -13.15 -18.97 11.10
CA LEU A 52 -14.14 -18.10 11.76
C LEU A 52 -14.93 -17.22 10.78
N PHE A 53 -14.37 -16.97 9.59
CA PHE A 53 -15.05 -16.19 8.55
C PHE A 53 -16.23 -16.95 7.94
N SER A 54 -17.26 -16.19 7.55
CA SER A 54 -18.41 -16.73 6.82
C SER A 54 -18.02 -17.22 5.43
N GLY A 55 -18.87 -18.02 4.78
CA GLY A 55 -18.63 -18.44 3.39
C GLY A 55 -18.51 -17.26 2.41
N GLN A 56 -19.26 -16.17 2.65
CA GLN A 56 -19.19 -14.97 1.82
C GLN A 56 -17.88 -14.21 2.04
N ASP A 57 -17.43 -14.05 3.28
CA ASP A 57 -16.16 -13.37 3.59
C ASP A 57 -14.98 -14.19 3.06
N LYS A 58 -15.02 -15.52 3.21
CA LYS A 58 -14.03 -16.43 2.59
C LYS A 58 -14.00 -16.30 1.08
N LYS A 59 -15.15 -16.08 0.43
CA LYS A 59 -15.18 -15.81 -1.02
C LYS A 59 -14.46 -14.50 -1.35
N LEU A 60 -14.71 -13.41 -0.61
CA LEU A 60 -14.03 -12.13 -0.82
C LEU A 60 -12.51 -12.23 -0.59
N ILE A 61 -12.09 -12.92 0.47
CA ILE A 61 -10.67 -13.24 0.74
C ILE A 61 -10.07 -13.96 -0.48
N ASN A 62 -10.73 -15.01 -0.98
CA ASN A 62 -10.26 -15.73 -2.16
C ASN A 62 -10.26 -14.90 -3.43
N ASP A 63 -11.25 -14.03 -3.63
CA ASP A 63 -11.30 -13.14 -4.78
C ASP A 63 -10.14 -12.14 -4.73
N TYR A 64 -9.73 -11.66 -3.55
CA TYR A 64 -8.53 -10.84 -3.38
C TYR A 64 -7.25 -11.64 -3.72
N ILE A 65 -7.08 -12.83 -3.12
CA ILE A 65 -5.92 -13.70 -3.34
C ILE A 65 -5.73 -14.02 -4.83
N ASN A 66 -6.84 -14.26 -5.52
CA ASN A 66 -6.86 -14.57 -6.95
C ASN A 66 -6.90 -13.32 -7.84
N GLU A 67 -6.62 -12.13 -7.30
CA GLU A 67 -6.52 -10.87 -8.05
C GLU A 67 -7.78 -10.55 -8.89
N LYS A 68 -8.96 -10.86 -8.35
CA LYS A 68 -10.26 -10.52 -8.98
C LYS A 68 -10.84 -9.21 -8.46
N ILE A 69 -10.33 -8.72 -7.33
CA ILE A 69 -10.72 -7.43 -6.75
C ILE A 69 -9.47 -6.61 -6.45
N PRO A 70 -9.51 -5.28 -6.69
CA PRO A 70 -8.35 -4.39 -6.56
C PRO A 70 -7.98 -4.09 -5.10
N TYR A 71 -8.94 -4.20 -4.18
CA TYR A 71 -8.72 -3.95 -2.76
C TYR A 71 -9.76 -4.71 -1.91
N LEU A 72 -9.48 -4.82 -0.61
CA LEU A 72 -10.37 -5.37 0.40
C LEU A 72 -10.33 -4.50 1.66
N VAL A 73 -11.49 -4.16 2.20
CA VAL A 73 -11.62 -3.37 3.43
C VAL A 73 -12.07 -4.28 4.58
N PHE A 74 -11.34 -4.25 5.69
CA PHE A 74 -11.76 -4.85 6.95
C PHE A 74 -12.28 -3.76 7.88
N GLU A 75 -13.55 -3.86 8.28
CA GLU A 75 -14.21 -2.95 9.22
C GLU A 75 -14.54 -3.64 10.53
N GLY A 76 -14.65 -2.86 11.62
CA GLY A 76 -15.00 -3.39 12.93
C GLY A 76 -13.79 -3.88 13.72
N LEU A 77 -12.59 -3.40 13.40
CA LEU A 77 -11.39 -3.63 14.21
C LEU A 77 -11.55 -2.94 15.57
N ILE A 78 -10.94 -3.53 16.60
CA ILE A 78 -10.96 -2.97 17.96
C ILE A 78 -10.19 -1.64 17.97
N HIS A 79 -10.89 -0.58 18.39
CA HIS A 79 -10.43 0.81 18.33
C HIS A 79 -10.07 1.38 19.70
N THR A 80 -9.41 0.56 20.52
CA THR A 80 -8.84 0.94 21.82
C THR A 80 -7.33 0.74 21.80
N ASN A 81 -6.64 1.38 22.75
CA ASN A 81 -5.26 1.05 23.06
C ASN A 81 -5.16 -0.37 23.64
N MET A 82 -3.94 -0.90 23.75
CA MET A 82 -3.66 -2.24 24.28
C MET A 82 -4.14 -2.44 25.72
N ASP A 83 -4.15 -1.38 26.52
CA ASP A 83 -4.66 -1.38 27.89
C ASP A 83 -6.19 -1.27 27.96
N GLY A 84 -6.88 -1.22 26.82
CA GLY A 84 -8.33 -1.05 26.71
C GLY A 84 -8.79 0.40 26.80
N SER A 85 -7.89 1.37 27.00
CA SER A 85 -8.26 2.78 27.04
C SER A 85 -8.69 3.32 25.66
N PRO A 86 -9.54 4.35 25.60
CA PRO A 86 -9.89 5.01 24.35
C PRO A 86 -8.67 5.60 23.65
N ILE A 87 -8.66 5.54 22.32
CA ILE A 87 -7.62 6.19 21.51
C ILE A 87 -7.80 7.71 21.59
N THR A 88 -6.79 8.41 22.05
CA THR A 88 -6.80 9.87 22.15
C THR A 88 -6.04 10.53 21.01
N ILE A 89 -6.67 11.58 20.48
CA ILE A 89 -6.14 12.73 19.73
C ILE A 89 -4.89 13.40 20.31
N PRO A 90 -3.62 13.19 19.90
CA PRO A 90 -2.54 14.06 20.37
C PRO A 90 -2.83 15.54 20.04
N ASP A 91 -2.42 16.42 20.96
CA ASP A 91 -2.42 17.86 20.71
C ASP A 91 -1.45 18.19 19.56
N LYS A 92 -1.75 19.20 18.76
CA LYS A 92 -0.89 19.61 17.64
C LYS A 92 0.48 20.09 18.09
N LEU A 93 0.55 20.74 19.25
CA LEU A 93 1.80 21.23 19.84
C LEU A 93 2.63 20.14 20.52
N ALA A 94 2.00 19.01 20.83
CA ALA A 94 2.61 17.85 21.47
C ALA A 94 2.54 16.61 20.56
N PHE A 95 2.54 16.82 19.24
CA PHE A 95 2.45 15.73 18.29
C PHE A 95 3.75 14.92 18.28
N PRO A 96 3.70 13.57 18.38
CA PRO A 96 4.90 12.75 18.45
C PRO A 96 5.80 12.90 17.22
N THR A 97 7.10 12.85 17.45
CA THR A 97 8.10 12.77 16.39
C THR A 97 8.05 11.42 15.66
N LEU A 98 8.62 11.35 14.46
CA LEU A 98 8.74 10.08 13.72
C LEU A 98 9.43 9.00 14.56
N GLN A 99 10.53 9.34 15.24
CA GLN A 99 11.29 8.40 16.07
C GLN A 99 10.47 7.86 17.25
N GLU A 100 9.63 8.69 17.88
CA GLU A 100 8.74 8.23 18.94
C GLU A 100 7.69 7.26 18.39
N LEU A 101 7.10 7.56 17.22
CA LEU A 101 6.11 6.69 16.60
C LEU A 101 6.68 5.35 16.11
N GLU A 102 7.95 5.33 15.67
CA GLU A 102 8.61 4.10 15.21
C GLU A 102 8.74 3.05 16.32
N THR A 103 8.73 3.47 17.58
CA THR A 103 8.84 2.60 18.75
C THR A 103 7.54 2.51 19.56
N ASP A 104 6.48 3.19 19.13
CA ASP A 104 5.19 3.19 19.80
C ASP A 104 4.53 1.80 19.71
N ILE A 105 4.18 1.24 20.87
CA ILE A 105 3.56 -0.08 20.98
C ILE A 105 2.21 -0.16 20.26
N GLU A 106 1.47 0.94 20.15
CA GLU A 106 0.21 1.00 19.42
C GLU A 106 0.42 0.95 17.91
N ILE A 107 1.55 1.50 17.42
CA ILE A 107 1.98 1.37 16.02
C ILE A 107 2.39 -0.08 15.75
N LEU A 108 3.16 -0.71 16.65
CA LEU A 108 3.53 -2.12 16.56
C LEU A 108 2.30 -3.04 16.55
N LYS A 109 1.27 -2.74 17.35
CA LYS A 109 -0.02 -3.46 17.36
C LYS A 109 -0.73 -3.37 16.03
N LEU A 110 -0.87 -2.16 15.48
CA LEU A 110 -1.51 -1.97 14.17
C LEU A 110 -0.72 -2.70 13.07
N ALA A 111 0.61 -2.62 13.06
CA ALA A 111 1.44 -3.31 12.09
C ALA A 111 1.34 -4.83 12.23
N SER A 112 1.30 -5.37 13.46
CA SER A 112 1.11 -6.80 13.72
C SER A 112 -0.25 -7.29 13.22
N GLN A 113 -1.30 -6.47 13.39
CA GLN A 113 -2.62 -6.74 12.84
C GLN A 113 -2.59 -6.83 11.31
N GLN A 114 -1.89 -5.90 10.65
CA GLN A 114 -1.71 -5.93 9.21
C GLN A 114 -0.94 -7.17 8.75
N GLN A 115 0.10 -7.60 9.48
CA GLN A 115 0.87 -8.81 9.15
C GLN A 115 0.02 -10.08 9.24
N ILE A 116 -0.84 -10.20 10.26
CA ILE A 116 -1.81 -11.31 10.35
C ILE A 116 -2.78 -11.30 9.16
N ILE A 117 -3.27 -10.13 8.77
CA ILE A 117 -4.17 -10.00 7.61
C ILE A 117 -3.45 -10.34 6.30
N LEU A 118 -2.19 -9.94 6.12
CA LEU A 118 -1.39 -10.36 4.95
C LEU A 118 -1.19 -11.88 4.93
N ALA A 119 -0.89 -12.50 6.07
CA ALA A 119 -0.77 -13.94 6.17
C ALA A 119 -2.10 -14.67 5.84
N LEU A 120 -3.25 -14.13 6.28
CA LEU A 120 -4.58 -14.62 5.90
C LEU A 120 -4.81 -14.58 4.38
N LEU A 121 -4.19 -13.60 3.71
CA LEU A 121 -4.22 -13.43 2.25
C LEU A 121 -3.10 -14.20 1.53
N ASN A 122 -2.42 -15.12 2.24
CA ASN A 122 -1.32 -15.93 1.70
C ASN A 122 -0.18 -15.06 1.13
N GLU A 123 0.15 -13.99 1.86
CA GLU A 123 1.22 -13.06 1.55
C GLU A 123 2.23 -12.96 2.69
N THR A 124 3.49 -12.76 2.33
CA THR A 124 4.59 -12.61 3.28
C THR A 124 4.93 -11.14 3.41
N THR A 125 5.00 -10.63 4.65
CA THR A 125 5.39 -9.25 4.91
C THR A 125 6.88 -9.06 4.63
N PHE A 126 7.26 -7.92 4.06
CA PHE A 126 8.65 -7.64 3.72
C PHE A 126 9.00 -6.14 3.75
N ALA A 127 10.30 -5.85 3.68
CA ALA A 127 10.84 -4.50 3.41
C ALA A 127 11.93 -4.54 2.34
N TYR A 128 12.20 -3.39 1.74
CA TYR A 128 13.37 -3.22 0.88
C TYR A 128 14.58 -2.78 1.70
N ASP A 129 15.76 -3.27 1.37
CA ASP A 129 17.02 -3.00 2.09
C ASP A 129 17.39 -1.50 2.18
N LYS A 130 17.16 -0.74 1.11
CA LYS A 130 17.52 0.69 1.04
C LYS A 130 16.36 1.66 1.34
N GLU A 131 15.12 1.22 1.19
CA GLU A 131 13.96 2.05 1.51
C GLU A 131 13.60 1.88 2.98
N ASN A 132 13.28 2.98 3.66
CA ASN A 132 12.99 2.96 5.10
C ASN A 132 14.03 2.19 5.93
N VAL A 133 15.28 2.14 5.46
CA VAL A 133 16.42 1.43 6.06
C VAL A 133 16.12 -0.05 6.39
N GLY A 134 15.31 -0.72 5.57
CA GLY A 134 14.92 -2.11 5.81
C GLY A 134 13.88 -2.31 6.92
N ASN A 135 13.23 -1.25 7.39
CA ASN A 135 12.14 -1.37 8.36
C ASN A 135 10.84 -1.78 7.65
N ILE A 136 10.21 -2.84 8.14
CA ILE A 136 8.90 -3.32 7.65
C ILE A 136 7.81 -2.27 7.85
N ILE A 137 7.80 -1.65 9.02
CA ILE A 137 6.77 -0.72 9.44
C ILE A 137 7.09 0.66 8.87
N ARG A 138 6.16 1.22 8.11
CA ARG A 138 6.24 2.57 7.55
C ARG A 138 5.17 3.46 8.16
N ILE A 139 5.56 4.63 8.63
CA ILE A 139 4.65 5.64 9.16
C ILE A 139 4.34 6.65 8.05
N VAL A 140 3.05 6.90 7.80
CA VAL A 140 2.58 7.88 6.82
C VAL A 140 1.91 9.02 7.57
N ALA A 141 2.63 10.11 7.80
CA ALA A 141 2.18 11.27 8.58
C ALA A 141 2.86 12.55 8.09
N ASN A 142 2.19 13.70 8.19
CA ASN A 142 2.67 14.97 7.62
C ASN A 142 3.71 15.67 8.51
N PHE A 143 4.98 15.28 8.39
CA PHE A 143 6.09 15.92 9.11
C PHE A 143 6.77 17.05 8.33
N TYR A 144 6.69 17.03 6.99
CA TYR A 144 7.39 17.98 6.12
C TYR A 144 6.50 19.11 5.60
N GLY A 145 5.20 19.08 5.92
CA GLY A 145 4.22 20.09 5.53
C GLY A 145 3.71 19.90 4.10
N GLY A 146 3.16 20.96 3.51
CA GLY A 146 2.48 20.89 2.20
C GLY A 146 1.01 20.45 2.26
N GLY A 147 0.48 20.27 3.47
CA GLY A 147 -0.95 20.14 3.73
C GLY A 147 -1.67 21.50 3.71
N THR A 148 -2.97 21.45 4.03
CA THR A 148 -3.81 22.65 4.19
C THR A 148 -3.37 23.44 5.42
N GLU A 149 -3.07 22.74 6.51
CA GLU A 149 -2.46 23.33 7.71
C GLU A 149 -0.94 23.44 7.56
N LYS A 150 -0.44 24.66 7.65
CA LYS A 150 0.99 24.97 7.46
C LYS A 150 1.80 24.68 8.72
N LEU A 151 2.98 24.07 8.53
CA LEU A 151 3.99 23.92 9.59
C LEU A 151 4.93 25.14 9.60
N GLN A 152 5.52 25.45 10.75
CA GLN A 152 6.30 26.68 10.95
C GLN A 152 7.57 26.75 10.08
N ASN A 153 8.05 25.64 9.52
CA ASN A 153 9.16 25.58 8.56
C ASN A 153 8.94 24.40 7.60
N GLU A 154 7.88 24.45 6.78
CA GLU A 154 7.62 23.35 5.82
C GLU A 154 8.63 23.34 4.66
N ASP A 155 9.18 22.16 4.36
CA ASP A 155 9.92 21.86 3.13
C ASP A 155 9.34 20.58 2.51
N PRO A 156 8.15 20.68 1.89
CA PRO A 156 7.40 19.50 1.49
C PRO A 156 8.04 18.80 0.29
N ASP A 157 8.39 17.53 0.45
CA ASP A 157 8.91 16.69 -0.62
C ASP A 157 7.82 15.86 -1.32
N THR A 158 8.19 14.77 -2.00
CA THR A 158 7.25 13.82 -2.66
C THR A 158 7.05 12.52 -1.87
N SER A 159 7.45 12.48 -0.60
CA SER A 159 7.38 11.29 0.26
C SER A 159 6.01 11.13 0.92
N SER A 160 5.82 9.99 1.61
CA SER A 160 4.71 9.74 2.53
C SER A 160 4.66 10.70 3.73
N HIS A 161 5.71 11.51 3.94
CA HIS A 161 5.80 12.47 5.03
C HIS A 161 5.37 13.90 4.66
N SER A 162 4.93 14.11 3.42
CA SER A 162 4.33 15.38 2.98
C SER A 162 2.79 15.32 2.96
N GLY A 163 2.18 16.46 3.26
CA GLY A 163 0.74 16.70 3.16
C GLY A 163 0.24 17.02 1.75
N LYS A 164 1.10 17.03 0.72
CA LYS A 164 0.69 17.27 -0.66
C LYS A 164 -0.31 16.23 -1.17
N ALA A 165 -1.12 16.60 -2.16
CA ALA A 165 -1.90 15.61 -2.90
C ALA A 165 -0.95 14.59 -3.53
N ILE A 166 -1.34 13.32 -3.48
CA ILE A 166 -0.60 12.24 -4.11
C ILE A 166 -1.43 11.76 -5.29
N VAL A 167 -0.88 11.89 -6.49
CA VAL A 167 -1.52 11.46 -7.74
C VAL A 167 -1.70 9.93 -7.77
N PRO A 168 -2.64 9.40 -8.58
CA PRO A 168 -2.83 7.96 -8.74
C PRO A 168 -1.56 7.25 -9.22
N HIS A 169 -1.09 6.26 -8.45
CA HIS A 169 0.13 5.51 -8.75
C HIS A 169 0.06 4.09 -8.18
N THR A 170 0.94 3.22 -8.67
CA THR A 170 1.37 2.01 -7.97
C THR A 170 2.56 2.33 -7.07
N GLU A 171 2.76 1.55 -6.02
CA GLU A 171 3.96 1.63 -5.17
C GLU A 171 5.19 1.15 -5.96
N ASP A 172 6.33 1.79 -5.73
CA ASP A 172 7.62 1.48 -6.33
C ASP A 172 8.32 0.29 -5.63
N PRO A 173 9.42 -0.27 -6.18
CA PRO A 173 10.17 0.09 -7.38
C PRO A 173 9.46 -0.24 -8.71
N TYR A 174 9.75 0.52 -9.77
CA TYR A 174 9.06 0.41 -11.06
C TYR A 174 9.78 -0.43 -12.13
N TYR A 175 10.77 -1.24 -11.76
CA TYR A 175 11.47 -2.09 -12.72
C TYR A 175 10.59 -3.22 -13.27
N SER A 176 9.76 -3.83 -12.40
CA SER A 176 8.76 -4.83 -12.78
C SER A 176 7.71 -4.98 -11.66
N ALA A 177 6.50 -5.35 -12.03
CA ALA A 177 5.41 -5.67 -11.10
C ALA A 177 5.40 -7.14 -10.69
N ILE A 178 6.16 -8.02 -11.36
CA ILE A 178 5.99 -9.47 -11.24
C ILE A 178 7.28 -10.27 -11.06
N LYS A 179 8.44 -9.74 -11.44
CA LYS A 179 9.70 -10.50 -11.46
C LYS A 179 10.91 -9.64 -11.10
N VAL A 180 12.02 -10.32 -10.81
CA VAL A 180 13.32 -9.68 -10.67
C VAL A 180 13.81 -9.17 -12.02
N VAL A 181 14.29 -7.93 -12.07
CA VAL A 181 14.91 -7.32 -13.26
C VAL A 181 16.21 -6.65 -12.85
N ASP A 182 17.32 -6.96 -13.54
CA ASP A 182 18.65 -6.38 -13.28
C ASP A 182 19.11 -6.44 -11.82
N GLY A 183 18.69 -7.48 -11.11
CA GLY A 183 19.01 -7.66 -9.70
C GLY A 183 18.21 -6.76 -8.74
N HIS A 184 17.11 -6.15 -9.20
CA HIS A 184 16.09 -5.44 -8.41
C HIS A 184 14.86 -6.33 -8.21
N SER A 185 14.30 -6.33 -6.99
CA SER A 185 13.04 -7.04 -6.71
C SER A 185 11.85 -6.28 -7.32
N PRO A 186 10.73 -6.97 -7.64
CA PRO A 186 9.55 -6.31 -8.19
C PRO A 186 8.87 -5.40 -7.16
N SER A 187 7.97 -4.51 -7.61
CA SER A 187 7.09 -3.74 -6.71
C SER A 187 6.29 -4.64 -5.77
N PRO A 188 5.83 -4.13 -4.61
CA PRO A 188 5.01 -4.90 -3.67
C PRO A 188 3.81 -5.51 -4.39
N SER A 189 3.42 -6.72 -3.99
CA SER A 189 2.13 -7.26 -4.47
C SER A 189 0.97 -6.51 -3.84
N THR A 190 1.17 -6.12 -2.58
CA THR A 190 0.15 -5.52 -1.75
C THR A 190 0.74 -4.46 -0.85
N LEU A 191 -0.04 -3.41 -0.59
CA LEU A 191 0.15 -2.53 0.55
C LEU A 191 -1.07 -2.56 1.45
N VAL A 192 -0.84 -2.48 2.76
CA VAL A 192 -1.89 -2.45 3.77
C VAL A 192 -1.80 -1.14 4.54
N LEU A 193 -2.94 -0.52 4.82
CA LEU A 193 -3.03 0.76 5.51
C LEU A 193 -4.08 0.72 6.62
N THR A 194 -3.75 1.31 7.76
CA THR A 194 -4.68 1.53 8.88
C THR A 194 -4.29 2.83 9.58
N ALA A 195 -5.26 3.60 10.05
CA ALA A 195 -4.95 4.84 10.76
C ALA A 195 -4.67 4.57 12.23
N ARG A 196 -3.60 5.16 12.76
CA ARG A 196 -3.50 5.44 14.20
C ARG A 196 -4.38 6.63 14.56
N TRP A 197 -4.34 7.68 13.74
CA TRP A 197 -5.19 8.87 13.86
C TRP A 197 -5.61 9.38 12.48
N ASN A 198 -6.87 9.81 12.35
CA ASN A 198 -7.37 10.50 11.15
C ASN A 198 -8.58 11.39 11.52
N PRO A 199 -8.34 12.52 12.21
CA PRO A 199 -9.39 13.32 12.86
C PRO A 199 -10.45 13.86 11.91
N LEU A 200 -10.08 14.10 10.64
CA LEU A 200 -10.98 14.67 9.63
C LEU A 200 -11.51 13.64 8.64
N TYR A 201 -11.38 12.34 8.95
CA TYR A 201 -11.88 11.25 8.10
C TYR A 201 -11.38 11.33 6.65
N GLU A 202 -10.12 11.76 6.49
CA GLU A 202 -9.53 11.95 5.17
C GLU A 202 -9.33 10.61 4.47
N THR A 203 -9.75 10.52 3.21
CA THR A 203 -9.84 9.25 2.49
C THR A 203 -8.53 8.88 1.80
N THR A 204 -8.25 7.59 1.78
CA THR A 204 -7.36 6.98 0.78
C THR A 204 -8.24 6.56 -0.40
N LYS A 205 -7.81 6.91 -1.61
CA LYS A 205 -8.55 6.64 -2.85
C LYS A 205 -7.90 5.48 -3.59
N VAL A 206 -8.71 4.58 -4.14
CA VAL A 206 -8.25 3.42 -4.89
C VAL A 206 -9.08 3.25 -6.15
N ILE A 207 -8.44 2.77 -7.21
CA ILE A 207 -9.11 2.43 -8.46
C ILE A 207 -8.52 1.17 -9.09
N SER A 208 -9.38 0.33 -9.69
CA SER A 208 -8.93 -0.80 -10.53
C SER A 208 -8.30 -0.32 -11.83
N ILE A 209 -7.17 -0.91 -12.21
CA ILE A 209 -6.59 -0.66 -13.54
C ILE A 209 -7.49 -1.19 -14.64
N GLU A 210 -8.31 -2.22 -14.39
CA GLU A 210 -9.20 -2.81 -15.40
C GLU A 210 -10.15 -1.75 -15.97
N HIS A 211 -10.72 -0.90 -15.11
CA HIS A 211 -11.55 0.22 -15.55
C HIS A 211 -10.78 1.19 -16.46
N ALA A 212 -9.53 1.51 -16.12
CA ALA A 212 -8.69 2.37 -16.99
C ALA A 212 -8.43 1.71 -18.35
N LEU A 213 -8.16 0.40 -18.36
CA LEU A 213 -7.87 -0.35 -19.57
C LEU A 213 -9.08 -0.50 -20.49
N THR A 214 -10.31 -0.53 -19.96
CA THR A 214 -11.53 -0.55 -20.80
C THR A 214 -11.72 0.69 -21.66
N LEU A 215 -11.02 1.78 -21.36
CA LEU A 215 -11.05 3.05 -22.10
C LEU A 215 -9.95 3.15 -23.18
N LEU A 216 -9.16 2.09 -23.33
CA LEU A 216 -8.12 1.96 -24.34
C LEU A 216 -8.52 0.91 -25.38
N SER A 217 -8.01 1.09 -26.60
CA SER A 217 -8.00 0.06 -27.64
C SER A 217 -6.99 -1.04 -27.32
N LEU A 218 -7.11 -2.18 -27.99
CA LEU A 218 -6.17 -3.31 -27.81
C LEU A 218 -4.75 -2.91 -28.20
N GLU A 219 -4.58 -2.14 -29.28
CA GLU A 219 -3.30 -1.65 -29.76
C GLU A 219 -2.64 -0.69 -28.75
N GLU A 220 -3.43 0.16 -28.09
CA GLU A 220 -2.97 1.04 -27.01
C GLU A 220 -2.54 0.23 -25.78
N ILE A 221 -3.29 -0.80 -25.40
CA ILE A 221 -2.90 -1.70 -24.31
C ILE A 221 -1.57 -2.40 -24.65
N ILE A 222 -1.43 -2.93 -25.87
CA ILE A 222 -0.17 -3.54 -26.34
C ILE A 222 0.96 -2.51 -26.30
N ALA A 223 0.74 -1.27 -26.72
CA ALA A 223 1.75 -0.21 -26.63
C ALA A 223 2.26 0.01 -25.20
N LEU A 224 1.37 -0.03 -24.20
CA LEU A 224 1.75 0.08 -22.78
C LEU A 224 2.56 -1.12 -22.26
N THR A 225 2.53 -2.27 -22.94
CA THR A 225 3.37 -3.45 -22.63
C THR A 225 4.77 -3.40 -23.25
N THR A 226 5.04 -2.43 -24.12
CA THR A 226 6.36 -2.32 -24.76
C THR A 226 7.39 -1.67 -23.84
N ASN A 227 8.67 -1.99 -24.04
CA ASN A 227 9.82 -1.41 -23.36
C ASN A 227 10.13 0.03 -23.84
N SER A 228 9.11 0.87 -23.86
CA SER A 228 9.14 2.22 -24.45
C SER A 228 9.03 3.33 -23.41
N PHE A 229 9.13 3.00 -22.13
CA PHE A 229 9.00 3.97 -21.03
C PHE A 229 10.27 3.99 -20.18
N ASP A 230 10.53 5.13 -19.58
CA ASP A 230 11.59 5.33 -18.61
C ASP A 230 10.94 5.84 -17.32
N PHE A 231 11.53 5.58 -16.16
CA PHE A 231 11.13 6.22 -14.91
C PHE A 231 12.31 6.83 -14.18
N ARG A 232 12.08 7.98 -13.53
CA ARG A 232 13.10 8.69 -12.75
C ARG A 232 13.14 8.24 -11.28
N PRO A 233 14.28 8.44 -10.60
CA PRO A 233 14.38 8.32 -9.15
C PRO A 233 13.29 9.10 -8.38
N ALA A 234 12.89 8.57 -7.21
CA ALA A 234 12.12 9.34 -6.25
C ALA A 234 12.92 10.57 -5.79
N LYS A 235 12.25 11.71 -5.59
CA LYS A 235 12.83 12.92 -4.99
C LYS A 235 12.38 13.00 -3.53
N THR A 236 12.93 12.14 -2.68
CA THR A 236 12.65 12.12 -1.24
C THR A 236 13.91 12.47 -0.46
N ALA A 237 13.75 13.16 0.66
CA ALA A 237 14.88 13.64 1.47
C ALA A 237 15.59 12.54 2.28
N GLY A 238 14.96 11.37 2.46
CA GLY A 238 15.41 10.36 3.44
C GLY A 238 15.27 8.88 3.07
N GLU A 239 14.73 8.52 1.90
CA GLU A 239 14.60 7.11 1.51
C GLU A 239 15.56 6.78 0.35
N GLY A 240 16.19 5.61 0.42
CA GLY A 240 17.24 5.18 -0.51
C GLY A 240 16.92 5.50 -1.96
N LYS A 241 17.86 6.16 -2.64
CA LYS A 241 17.71 6.62 -4.02
C LYS A 241 17.44 5.44 -4.96
N SER A 242 16.20 5.20 -5.38
CA SER A 242 15.94 4.31 -6.51
C SER A 242 16.70 4.87 -7.72
N LEU A 243 17.44 4.07 -8.47
CA LEU A 243 18.34 4.57 -9.54
C LEU A 243 17.59 5.09 -10.80
N GLY A 244 16.28 4.87 -10.88
CA GLY A 244 15.51 5.07 -12.10
C GLY A 244 15.70 3.90 -13.07
N GLY A 245 14.81 3.76 -14.03
CA GLY A 245 14.85 2.69 -15.02
C GLY A 245 14.67 3.21 -16.44
N LYS A 246 15.17 2.45 -17.40
CA LYS A 246 15.10 2.74 -18.83
C LYS A 246 14.44 1.58 -19.56
N GLN A 247 13.67 1.90 -20.59
CA GLN A 247 13.04 0.89 -21.45
C GLN A 247 12.25 -0.16 -20.67
N VAL A 248 11.45 0.29 -19.70
CA VAL A 248 10.54 -0.54 -18.93
C VAL A 248 9.14 -0.50 -19.54
N PRO A 249 8.32 -1.54 -19.36
CA PRO A 249 6.90 -1.49 -19.69
C PRO A 249 6.10 -0.85 -18.55
N ILE A 250 4.92 -0.30 -18.87
CA ILE A 250 3.93 0.13 -17.87
C ILE A 250 3.05 -1.07 -17.48
N LEU A 251 2.72 -1.93 -18.45
CA LEU A 251 1.92 -3.12 -18.27
C LEU A 251 2.75 -4.39 -18.51
N GLU A 252 2.59 -5.39 -17.64
CA GLU A 252 3.21 -6.70 -17.79
C GLU A 252 2.16 -7.82 -17.73
N LEU A 253 2.28 -8.80 -18.61
CA LEU A 253 1.51 -10.03 -18.54
C LEU A 253 2.17 -11.01 -17.57
N ASN A 254 1.43 -11.47 -16.57
CA ASN A 254 1.89 -12.57 -15.72
C ASN A 254 1.71 -13.93 -16.42
N LYS A 255 2.22 -14.98 -15.78
CA LYS A 255 2.14 -16.38 -16.26
C LYS A 255 0.71 -16.89 -16.48
N ASP A 256 -0.28 -16.27 -15.84
CA ASP A 256 -1.69 -16.63 -15.94
C ASP A 256 -2.43 -15.77 -17.00
N GLY A 257 -1.69 -14.94 -17.75
CA GLY A 257 -2.23 -14.09 -18.82
C GLY A 257 -2.93 -12.82 -18.32
N LYS A 258 -2.74 -12.43 -17.05
CA LYS A 258 -3.32 -11.19 -16.51
C LYS A 258 -2.36 -10.01 -16.63
N LEU A 259 -2.92 -8.84 -16.91
CA LEU A 259 -2.18 -7.58 -16.93
C LEU A 259 -1.94 -7.06 -15.51
N ASN A 260 -0.69 -6.73 -15.24
CA ASN A 260 -0.22 -6.09 -14.02
C ASN A 260 0.41 -4.76 -14.39
N MET A 261 0.38 -3.78 -13.49
CA MET A 261 0.82 -2.43 -13.77
C MET A 261 1.97 -2.00 -12.85
N ASN A 262 2.90 -1.25 -13.41
CA ASN A 262 3.80 -0.37 -12.68
C ASN A 262 3.70 1.02 -13.30
N PHE A 263 3.18 1.98 -12.53
CA PHE A 263 2.90 3.29 -13.08
C PHE A 263 2.89 4.37 -12.01
N ASN A 264 3.54 5.48 -12.33
CA ASN A 264 3.43 6.72 -11.59
C ASN A 264 3.57 7.88 -12.58
N PRO A 265 2.52 8.69 -12.80
CA PRO A 265 2.51 9.72 -13.85
C PRO A 265 3.54 10.82 -13.61
N GLU A 266 3.95 11.06 -12.36
CA GLU A 266 5.00 12.02 -12.03
C GLU A 266 6.42 11.49 -12.27
N ARG A 267 6.58 10.16 -12.32
CA ARG A 267 7.90 9.52 -12.42
C ARG A 267 8.18 8.91 -13.79
N PHE A 268 7.15 8.46 -14.49
CA PHE A 268 7.27 7.90 -15.83
C PHE A 268 7.38 8.97 -16.90
N SER A 269 8.06 8.60 -17.97
CA SER A 269 8.12 9.36 -19.23
C SER A 269 8.25 8.39 -20.39
N VAL A 270 7.76 8.78 -21.57
CA VAL A 270 8.00 7.99 -22.78
C VAL A 270 9.46 8.12 -23.22
N ASN A 271 10.07 7.00 -23.59
CA ASN A 271 11.40 6.99 -24.16
C ASN A 271 11.44 7.86 -25.45
N PRO A 272 12.45 8.73 -25.65
CA PRO A 272 12.50 9.61 -26.81
C PRO A 272 12.41 8.90 -28.16
N SER A 273 12.94 7.66 -28.23
CA SER A 273 12.95 6.83 -29.43
C SER A 273 11.60 6.15 -29.75
N ALA A 274 10.63 6.20 -28.84
CA ALA A 274 9.32 5.59 -29.06
C ALA A 274 8.57 6.25 -30.23
N SER A 275 7.71 5.46 -30.88
CA SER A 275 6.88 5.92 -31.98
C SER A 275 5.88 6.99 -31.54
N ALA A 276 5.36 7.76 -32.51
CA ALA A 276 4.31 8.75 -32.23
C ALA A 276 3.08 8.09 -31.57
N PHE A 277 2.67 6.91 -32.05
CA PHE A 277 1.56 6.15 -31.48
C PHE A 277 1.74 5.85 -29.98
N ILE A 278 2.94 5.43 -29.55
CA ILE A 278 3.21 5.15 -28.14
C ILE A 278 3.20 6.43 -27.30
N LYS A 279 3.72 7.53 -27.84
CA LYS A 279 3.69 8.84 -27.19
C LYS A 279 2.25 9.32 -26.96
N ASP A 280 1.41 9.23 -27.99
CA ASP A 280 0.00 9.60 -27.92
C ASP A 280 -0.77 8.70 -26.96
N THR A 281 -0.49 7.39 -26.98
CA THR A 281 -1.06 6.40 -26.05
C THR A 281 -0.73 6.76 -24.60
N TYR A 282 0.52 7.11 -24.31
CA TYR A 282 0.93 7.51 -22.96
C TYR A 282 0.20 8.76 -22.48
N ILE A 283 0.08 9.78 -23.33
CA ILE A 283 -0.64 11.03 -23.00
C ILE A 283 -2.11 10.72 -22.69
N LYS A 284 -2.76 9.91 -23.55
CA LYS A 284 -4.14 9.47 -23.34
C LYS A 284 -4.29 8.69 -22.04
N PHE A 285 -3.36 7.76 -21.75
CA PHE A 285 -3.40 6.95 -20.55
C PHE A 285 -3.28 7.79 -19.27
N ASN A 286 -2.34 8.76 -19.22
CA ASN A 286 -2.27 9.72 -18.11
C ASN A 286 -3.60 10.43 -17.90
N HIS A 287 -4.19 10.96 -18.98
CA HIS A 287 -5.46 11.68 -18.91
C HIS A 287 -6.62 10.82 -18.39
N ILE A 288 -6.64 9.54 -18.76
CA ILE A 288 -7.60 8.57 -18.23
C ILE A 288 -7.39 8.43 -16.72
N THR A 289 -6.17 8.15 -16.27
CA THR A 289 -5.88 7.90 -14.84
C THR A 289 -6.19 9.09 -13.94
N GLU A 290 -6.08 10.32 -14.45
CA GLU A 290 -6.43 11.54 -13.71
C GLU A 290 -7.94 11.73 -13.48
N LYS A 291 -8.77 11.20 -14.38
CA LYS A 291 -10.21 11.52 -14.45
C LYS A 291 -11.13 10.40 -13.96
N LEU A 292 -10.59 9.21 -13.74
CA LEU A 292 -11.42 8.09 -13.36
C LEU A 292 -12.06 8.29 -11.96
N ALA A 293 -13.21 7.64 -11.76
CA ALA A 293 -13.86 7.61 -10.46
C ALA A 293 -13.11 6.66 -9.51
N PHE A 294 -12.81 7.16 -8.32
CA PHE A 294 -12.13 6.41 -7.26
C PHE A 294 -13.12 5.94 -6.22
N ASP A 295 -12.90 4.73 -5.71
CA ASP A 295 -13.47 4.34 -4.43
C ASP A 295 -12.67 5.04 -3.33
N ALA A 296 -13.38 5.64 -2.38
CA ALA A 296 -12.78 6.44 -1.31
C ALA A 296 -13.03 5.76 0.05
N VAL A 297 -11.97 5.53 0.80
CA VAL A 297 -12.02 4.84 2.10
C VAL A 297 -11.40 5.73 3.17
N ASP A 298 -12.20 6.15 4.14
CA ASP A 298 -11.72 6.91 5.31
C ASP A 298 -11.10 5.95 6.33
N LEU A 299 -9.78 5.95 6.44
CA LEU A 299 -9.10 5.03 7.36
C LEU A 299 -9.22 5.52 8.79
N GLN A 300 -9.53 4.60 9.70
CA GLN A 300 -9.66 4.81 11.14
C GLN A 300 -8.99 3.62 11.86
N PRO A 301 -8.73 3.69 13.18
CA PRO A 301 -8.24 2.52 13.92
C PRO A 301 -9.16 1.29 13.80
N SER A 302 -10.45 1.52 13.52
CA SER A 302 -11.45 0.47 13.30
C SER A 302 -11.53 -0.06 11.86
N ARG A 303 -10.77 0.52 10.92
CA ARG A 303 -10.83 0.21 9.48
C ARG A 303 -9.46 0.09 8.83
N MET A 304 -9.23 -1.06 8.20
CA MET A 304 -8.03 -1.36 7.42
C MET A 304 -8.41 -1.52 5.94
N ILE A 305 -7.52 -1.05 5.05
CA ILE A 305 -7.59 -1.36 3.62
C ILE A 305 -6.36 -2.15 3.21
N VAL A 306 -6.58 -3.19 2.40
CA VAL A 306 -5.57 -4.00 1.74
C VAL A 306 -5.70 -3.74 0.24
N ILE A 307 -4.65 -3.23 -0.39
CA ILE A 307 -4.67 -2.76 -1.79
C ILE A 307 -3.76 -3.67 -2.62
N ASN A 308 -4.30 -4.28 -3.67
CA ASN A 308 -3.52 -5.10 -4.60
C ASN A 308 -2.80 -4.17 -5.58
N ASN A 309 -1.54 -3.90 -5.30
CA ASN A 309 -0.74 -2.89 -5.99
C ASN A 309 -0.56 -3.17 -7.49
N LYS A 310 -0.64 -4.44 -7.90
CA LYS A 310 -0.43 -4.84 -9.30
C LYS A 310 -1.62 -4.53 -10.20
N ILE A 311 -2.83 -4.43 -9.64
CA ILE A 311 -4.07 -4.23 -10.39
C ILE A 311 -4.86 -3.00 -9.92
N SER A 312 -4.22 -2.12 -9.16
CA SER A 312 -4.86 -0.89 -8.70
C SER A 312 -3.89 0.28 -8.64
N LEU A 313 -4.44 1.48 -8.81
CA LEU A 313 -3.77 2.72 -8.49
C LEU A 313 -4.36 3.24 -7.19
N HIS A 314 -3.53 3.86 -6.37
CA HIS A 314 -3.96 4.52 -5.15
C HIS A 314 -3.49 5.97 -5.09
N SER A 315 -4.24 6.79 -4.38
CA SER A 315 -4.02 8.23 -4.28
C SER A 315 -4.56 8.79 -2.97
N ARG A 316 -4.27 10.06 -2.72
CA ARG A 316 -4.78 10.82 -1.58
C ARG A 316 -4.90 12.29 -1.97
N ASP A 317 -5.92 12.96 -1.46
CA ASP A 317 -6.00 14.42 -1.53
C ASP A 317 -4.97 15.09 -0.61
N ILE A 318 -4.94 16.43 -0.65
CA ILE A 318 -4.14 17.25 0.25
C ILE A 318 -4.55 16.95 1.70
N VAL A 319 -3.57 16.73 2.57
CA VAL A 319 -3.79 16.52 4.00
C VAL A 319 -4.41 17.76 4.62
N LYS A 320 -5.51 17.60 5.33
CA LYS A 320 -6.23 18.68 5.99
C LYS A 320 -5.80 18.86 7.45
N ASP A 321 -5.55 17.77 8.17
CA ASP A 321 -5.03 17.82 9.53
C ASP A 321 -3.70 17.07 9.64
N ASN A 322 -2.67 17.78 10.10
CA ASN A 322 -1.30 17.26 10.14
C ASN A 322 -1.13 16.07 11.11
N ARG A 323 -2.12 15.80 11.96
CA ARG A 323 -2.12 14.65 12.86
C ARG A 323 -2.57 13.35 12.19
N ARG A 324 -3.02 13.39 10.92
CA ARG A 324 -3.35 12.18 10.15
C ARG A 324 -2.12 11.28 10.05
N THR A 325 -2.21 10.11 10.69
CA THR A 325 -1.11 9.15 10.85
C THR A 325 -1.60 7.76 10.49
N LEU A 326 -1.00 7.17 9.46
CA LEU A 326 -1.25 5.80 9.07
C LEU A 326 -0.03 4.91 9.33
N VAL A 327 -0.30 3.65 9.59
CA VAL A 327 0.68 2.57 9.58
C VAL A 327 0.54 1.82 8.26
N ARG A 328 1.67 1.58 7.60
CA ARG A 328 1.77 0.87 6.33
C ARG A 328 2.78 -0.27 6.42
N ILE A 329 2.42 -1.42 5.88
CA ILE A 329 3.36 -2.52 5.57
C ILE A 329 3.11 -3.04 4.15
N PHE A 330 4.09 -3.76 3.60
CA PHE A 330 4.00 -4.40 2.29
C PHE A 330 3.93 -5.91 2.38
N GLY A 331 3.28 -6.51 1.38
CA GLY A 331 3.15 -7.95 1.21
C GLY A 331 3.64 -8.40 -0.16
N TYR A 332 4.35 -9.52 -0.21
CA TYR A 332 4.54 -10.29 -1.42
C TYR A 332 3.62 -11.50 -1.43
N ARG A 333 2.89 -11.65 -2.54
CA ARG A 333 2.07 -12.83 -2.77
C ARG A 333 2.97 -14.06 -2.89
N LYS A 334 2.50 -15.19 -2.34
CA LYS A 334 3.19 -16.47 -2.46
C LYS A 334 3.56 -16.78 -3.92
N GLY A 335 4.83 -17.13 -4.13
CA GLY A 335 5.38 -17.42 -5.45
C GLY A 335 5.88 -16.20 -6.24
N THR A 336 5.88 -15.00 -5.64
CA THR A 336 6.59 -13.84 -6.20
C THR A 336 8.09 -14.09 -6.14
N GLU A 337 8.80 -13.85 -7.24
CA GLU A 337 10.26 -13.89 -7.30
C GLU A 337 10.84 -12.57 -6.77
N TYR A 338 11.82 -12.64 -5.88
CA TYR A 338 12.50 -11.47 -5.31
C TYR A 338 13.96 -11.79 -4.97
N ASN A 339 14.79 -10.75 -4.81
CA ASN A 339 16.18 -10.90 -4.40
C ASN A 339 16.31 -10.74 -2.90
N MET A 340 16.36 -11.84 -2.18
CA MET A 340 16.42 -11.85 -0.73
C MET A 340 17.79 -11.37 -0.21
N VAL A 341 17.73 -10.51 0.82
CA VAL A 341 18.87 -10.05 1.63
C VAL A 341 18.83 -10.70 3.03
N SER A 342 17.64 -10.78 3.63
CA SER A 342 17.37 -11.47 4.91
C SER A 342 16.04 -12.20 4.82
N GLN A 343 15.91 -13.33 5.51
CA GLN A 343 14.71 -14.18 5.46
C GLN A 343 13.69 -13.85 6.56
N ASP A 344 14.13 -13.38 7.73
CA ASP A 344 13.28 -13.18 8.91
C ASP A 344 13.86 -12.08 9.85
N PRO A 345 13.34 -10.84 9.79
CA PRO A 345 12.31 -10.37 8.86
C PRO A 345 12.76 -10.48 7.40
N LEU A 346 11.80 -10.67 6.49
CA LEU A 346 12.08 -10.72 5.05
C LEU A 346 12.49 -9.35 4.55
N ILE A 347 13.76 -9.21 4.19
CA ILE A 347 14.32 -8.03 3.56
C ILE A 347 14.76 -8.42 2.16
N VAL A 348 14.37 -7.62 1.17
CA VAL A 348 14.73 -7.83 -0.23
C VAL A 348 15.47 -6.63 -0.79
N LYS A 349 16.21 -6.82 -1.87
CA LYS A 349 16.94 -5.75 -2.52
C LYS A 349 15.98 -4.88 -3.34
N SER A 350 15.98 -3.55 -3.12
CA SER A 350 15.26 -2.59 -4.00
C SER A 350 15.91 -2.41 -5.35
#